data_AF-A0A7S0Y608-F1
#
_entry.id   AF-A0A7S0Y608-F1
#
_cell.length_a   1.000
_cell.length_b   1.000
_cell.length_c   1.000
_cell.angle_alpha   90.00
_cell.angle_beta   90.00
_cell.angle_gamma   90.00
#
_symmetry.space_group_name_H-M   'P 1'
#
loop_
_entity.id
_entity.type
_entity.pdbx_description
1 polymer ?
#
loop_
_entity_poly.entity_id
_entity_poly.type
_entity_poly.pdbx_seq_one_letter_code
_entity_poly.pdbx_strand_id
1 'polypeptide(L)'
;KDILETHSVLGRGTFSRVTAVTIKEPKRNEHDRHRNPRPDIAHSHHLPGHRPRYYACKSIKEEILVSNVALMGKRNRDQSEIYLQSVEFCVLAASQLAYEAHILSCLDHPNIVKMRGLDADGILGFEKRDHRGFFLLIDVLSE
;
A
#
# COMPACT_ATOMS: atom_id res chain seq x y z
N LYS A 1 3.65 -8.20 -11.55
CA LYS A 1 5.03 -7.79 -11.20
C LYS A 1 4.89 -6.64 -10.24
N ASP A 2 5.41 -6.74 -9.02
CA ASP A 2 5.25 -5.70 -8.02
C ASP A 2 5.96 -4.41 -8.45
N ILE A 3 5.17 -3.34 -8.50
CA ILE A 3 5.59 -1.98 -8.88
C ILE A 3 6.37 -1.33 -7.73
N LEU A 4 6.19 -1.81 -6.49
CA LEU A 4 6.88 -1.32 -5.31
C LEU A 4 8.10 -2.19 -4.97
N GLU A 5 9.17 -1.53 -4.54
CA GLU A 5 10.34 -2.16 -3.93
C GLU A 5 10.38 -1.79 -2.46
N THR A 6 10.35 -2.80 -1.58
CA THR A 6 10.35 -2.59 -0.13
C THR A 6 11.78 -2.54 0.41
N HIS A 7 12.05 -1.56 1.28
CA HIS A 7 13.33 -1.35 1.93
C HIS A 7 13.20 -1.65 3.44
N SER A 8 13.35 -0.65 4.31
CA SER A 8 13.32 -0.80 5.76
C SER A 8 11.93 -0.60 6.38
N VAL A 9 11.75 -1.08 7.61
CA VAL A 9 10.57 -0.76 8.42
C VAL A 9 10.78 0.59 9.09
N LEU A 10 9.86 1.53 8.87
CA LEU A 10 9.87 2.87 9.47
C LEU A 10 9.07 2.93 10.77
N GLY A 11 8.08 2.04 10.94
CA GLY A 11 7.24 2.02 12.13
C GLY A 11 6.28 0.85 12.19
N ARG A 12 5.74 0.59 13.39
CA ARG A 12 4.74 -0.44 13.65
C ARG A 12 3.61 0.16 14.47
N GLY A 13 2.39 0.10 13.96
CA GLY A 13 1.17 0.43 14.69
C GLY A 13 0.51 -0.81 15.27
N THR A 14 -0.65 -0.65 15.89
CA THR A 14 -1.46 -1.76 16.40
C THR A 14 -1.81 -2.76 15.29
N PHE A 15 -2.38 -2.26 14.20
CA PHE A 15 -2.83 -3.08 13.07
C PHE A 15 -2.00 -2.95 11.79
N SER A 16 -1.03 -2.04 11.78
CA SER A 16 -0.30 -1.68 10.57
C SER A 16 1.21 -1.72 10.75
N ARG A 17 1.90 -1.80 9.62
CA ARG A 17 3.36 -1.66 9.49
C ARG A 17 3.63 -0.59 8.44
N VAL A 18 4.56 0.31 8.74
CA VAL A 18 5.04 1.33 7.81
C VAL A 18 6.42 0.91 7.30
N THR A 19 6.59 0.87 5.98
CA THR A 19 7.85 0.52 5.32
C THR A 19 8.27 1.61 4.37
N ALA A 20 9.58 1.83 4.23
CA ALA A 20 10.12 2.64 3.16
C ALA A 20 10.02 1.85 1.84
N VAL A 21 9.49 2.48 0.80
CA VAL A 21 9.36 1.86 -0.52
C VAL A 21 9.82 2.80 -1.63
N THR A 22 10.25 2.24 -2.75
CA THR A 22 10.49 2.96 -4.00
C THR A 22 9.59 2.41 -5.11
N ILE A 23 9.24 3.23 -6.09
CA ILE A 23 8.46 2.81 -7.26
C ILE A 23 9.43 2.37 -8.35
N LYS A 24 9.31 1.13 -8.83
CA LYS A 24 10.08 0.62 -9.96
C LYS A 24 9.56 1.24 -11.25
N GLU A 25 10.44 1.88 -12.02
CA GLU A 25 10.06 2.34 -13.35
C GLU A 25 9.74 1.12 -14.24
N PRO A 26 8.67 1.18 -15.04
CA PRO A 26 8.42 0.15 -16.04
C PRO A 26 9.60 0.14 -17.01
N LYS A 27 10.22 -1.03 -17.22
CA LYS A 27 11.23 -1.20 -18.27
C LYS A 27 10.57 -0.85 -19.60
N ARG A 28 10.85 0.34 -20.14
CA ARG A 28 10.43 0.71 -21.50
C ARG A 28 11.10 -0.29 -22.44
N ASN A 29 10.28 -1.00 -23.23
CA ASN A 29 10.81 -1.83 -24.31
C ASN A 29 11.61 -0.93 -25.27
N GLU A 30 12.79 -1.37 -25.70
CA GLU A 30 13.66 -0.60 -26.59
C GLU A 30 13.00 -0.21 -27.92
N HIS A 31 11.88 -0.86 -28.27
CA HIS A 31 11.09 -0.55 -29.47
C HIS A 31 10.32 0.78 -29.42
N ASP A 32 10.08 1.39 -28.26
CA ASP A 32 9.33 2.66 -28.16
C ASP A 32 10.21 3.92 -28.33
N ARG A 33 11.52 3.78 -28.58
CA ARG A 33 12.44 4.91 -28.71
C ARG A 33 12.22 5.80 -29.95
N HIS A 34 11.32 5.43 -30.87
CA HIS A 34 11.05 6.19 -32.10
C HIS A 34 9.69 6.92 -32.15
N ARG A 35 8.87 6.89 -31.08
CA ARG A 35 7.67 7.73 -31.03
C ARG A 35 7.95 9.04 -30.29
N ASN A 36 7.92 10.13 -31.06
CA ASN A 36 8.07 11.51 -30.58
C ASN A 36 7.36 11.75 -29.24
N PRO A 37 8.06 12.26 -28.20
CA PRO A 37 7.41 12.61 -26.94
C PRO A 37 6.51 13.84 -27.16
N ARG A 38 5.25 13.72 -26.74
CA ARG A 38 4.34 14.86 -26.60
C ARG A 38 4.87 15.77 -25.47
N PRO A 39 4.86 17.09 -25.64
CA PRO A 39 5.48 18.03 -24.69
C PRO A 39 4.76 18.18 -23.35
N ASP A 40 3.59 17.56 -23.16
CA ASP A 40 2.67 17.94 -22.07
C ASP A 40 2.71 17.01 -20.83
N ILE A 41 3.62 16.03 -20.79
CA ILE A 41 3.81 15.13 -19.62
C ILE A 41 5.30 15.12 -19.24
N ALA A 42 5.83 16.29 -18.93
CA ALA A 42 7.24 16.50 -18.66
C ALA A 42 7.57 16.53 -17.15
N HIS A 43 7.21 15.50 -16.36
CA HIS A 43 7.77 15.34 -15.00
C HIS A 43 7.92 13.87 -14.59
N SER A 44 8.76 13.12 -15.30
CA SER A 44 9.62 12.07 -14.70
C SER A 44 10.54 11.50 -15.78
N HIS A 45 11.55 12.27 -16.17
CA HIS A 45 12.69 11.75 -16.90
C HIS A 45 13.83 11.55 -15.90
N HIS A 46 14.16 10.30 -15.61
CA HIS A 46 15.38 9.93 -14.87
C HIS A 46 16.60 10.32 -15.70
N LEU A 47 17.20 11.46 -15.35
CA LEU A 47 18.58 11.79 -15.70
C LEU A 47 19.53 10.81 -14.96
N PRO A 48 20.64 10.39 -15.57
CA PRO A 48 21.64 9.58 -14.88
C PRO A 48 22.21 10.38 -13.71
N GLY A 49 21.88 9.96 -12.48
CA GLY A 49 22.22 10.67 -11.23
C GLY A 49 21.03 10.95 -10.30
N HIS A 50 19.79 10.69 -10.73
CA HIS A 50 18.63 10.88 -9.86
C HIS A 50 18.58 9.79 -8.77
N ARG A 51 18.63 10.23 -7.50
CA ARG A 51 18.44 9.34 -6.35
C ARG A 51 17.01 8.76 -6.37
N PRO A 52 16.83 7.48 -6.01
CA PRO A 52 15.49 6.91 -5.92
C PRO A 52 14.64 7.70 -4.93
N ARG A 53 13.40 8.01 -5.34
CA ARG A 53 12.43 8.68 -4.48
C ARG A 53 11.78 7.67 -3.56
N TYR A 54 11.90 7.91 -2.25
CA TYR A 54 11.30 7.08 -1.22
C TYR A 54 9.90 7.56 -0.85
N TYR A 55 9.08 6.59 -0.48
CA TYR A 55 7.73 6.77 0.04
C TYR A 55 7.57 5.93 1.31
N ALA A 56 6.65 6.34 2.17
CA ALA A 56 6.17 5.51 3.27
C ALA A 56 4.96 4.71 2.77
N CYS A 57 5.03 3.38 2.93
CA CYS A 57 3.95 2.45 2.64
C CYS A 57 3.41 1.91 3.95
N LYS A 58 2.23 2.37 4.36
CA LYS A 58 1.51 1.88 5.54
C LYS A 58 0.57 0.76 5.10
N SER A 59 0.78 -0.45 5.61
CA SER A 59 0.00 -1.64 5.26
C SER A 59 -0.54 -2.37 6.49
N ILE A 60 -1.66 -3.10 6.33
CA ILE A 60 -2.16 -3.99 7.39
C ILE A 60 -1.15 -5.11 7.62
N LYS A 61 -0.91 -5.48 8.89
CA LYS A 61 0.02 -6.56 9.23
C LYS A 61 -0.45 -7.89 8.65
N GLU A 62 0.49 -8.63 8.07
CA GLU A 62 0.23 -9.93 7.46
C GLU A 62 -0.37 -10.94 8.45
N GLU A 63 0.03 -10.91 9.72
CA GLU A 63 -0.55 -11.77 10.77
C GLU A 63 -2.07 -11.61 10.94
N ILE A 64 -2.62 -10.41 10.70
CA ILE A 64 -4.06 -10.13 10.77
C ILE A 64 -4.77 -10.71 9.53
N LEU A 65 -4.08 -10.72 8.39
CA LEU A 65 -4.61 -11.21 7.12
C LEU A 65 -4.55 -12.76 7.04
N VAL A 66 -3.43 -13.36 7.43
CA VAL A 66 -3.17 -14.81 7.37
C VAL A 66 -4.03 -15.59 8.36
N SER A 67 -4.32 -15.02 9.53
CA SER A 67 -5.21 -15.64 10.53
C SER A 67 -6.59 -15.98 9.95
N ASN A 68 -7.10 -15.16 9.03
CA ASN A 68 -8.40 -15.41 8.38
C ASN A 68 -8.38 -16.53 7.33
N VAL A 69 -7.22 -16.77 6.69
CA VAL A 69 -7.07 -17.83 5.67
C VAL A 69 -6.86 -19.19 6.30
N ALA A 70 -6.01 -19.27 7.34
CA ALA A 70 -5.66 -20.53 7.99
C ALA A 70 -6.85 -21.18 8.72
N LEU A 71 -7.77 -20.38 9.24
CA LEU A 71 -8.96 -20.84 9.96
C LEU A 71 -10.10 -21.30 9.03
N MET A 72 -10.06 -21.00 7.73
CA MET A 72 -11.07 -21.48 6.76
C MET A 72 -10.97 -22.98 6.46
N GLY A 73 -9.83 -23.63 6.76
CA GLY A 73 -9.57 -25.03 6.40
C GLY A 73 -9.91 -26.08 7.47
N LYS A 74 -10.25 -25.70 8.70
CA LYS A 74 -10.48 -26.63 9.82
C LYS A 74 -11.77 -26.26 10.58
N ARG A 75 -12.84 -27.03 10.34
CA ARG A 75 -14.12 -26.89 11.06
C ARG A 75 -14.08 -27.73 12.35
N ASN A 76 -13.76 -27.09 13.48
CA ASN A 76 -14.12 -27.55 14.83
C ASN A 76 -14.87 -26.41 15.55
N ARG A 77 -15.84 -26.75 16.42
CA ARG A 77 -16.74 -25.75 17.05
C ARG A 77 -16.00 -24.67 17.84
N ASP A 78 -14.91 -25.01 18.55
CA ASP A 78 -14.11 -24.05 19.32
C ASP A 78 -13.26 -23.12 18.44
N GLN A 79 -13.02 -23.46 17.17
CA GLN A 79 -12.33 -22.61 16.21
C GLN A 79 -13.24 -21.53 15.60
N SER A 80 -14.56 -21.64 15.79
CA SER A 80 -15.52 -20.67 15.25
C SER A 80 -15.43 -19.32 15.95
N GLU A 81 -15.18 -19.28 17.26
CA GLU A 81 -15.11 -18.03 18.04
C GLU A 81 -13.81 -17.27 17.74
N ILE A 82 -12.68 -17.99 17.70
CA ILE A 82 -11.37 -17.43 17.32
C ILE A 82 -11.40 -16.87 15.89
N TYR A 83 -12.10 -17.57 14.98
CA TYR A 83 -12.29 -17.11 13.60
C TYR A 83 -13.14 -15.84 13.51
N LEU A 84 -14.26 -15.77 14.24
CA LEU A 84 -15.09 -14.56 14.25
C LEU A 84 -14.29 -13.36 14.76
N GLN A 85 -13.52 -13.56 15.83
CA GLN A 85 -12.66 -12.53 16.38
C GLN A 85 -11.57 -12.08 15.39
N SER A 86 -10.95 -13.00 14.64
CA SER A 86 -9.92 -12.63 13.64
C SER A 86 -10.51 -11.85 12.45
N VAL A 87 -11.72 -12.19 12.04
CA VAL A 87 -12.45 -11.45 10.99
C VAL A 87 -12.79 -10.05 11.48
N GLU A 88 -13.31 -9.91 12.71
CA GLU A 88 -13.60 -8.61 13.31
C GLU A 88 -12.35 -7.71 13.38
N PHE A 89 -11.21 -8.26 13.80
CA PHE A 89 -9.94 -7.51 13.81
C PHE A 89 -9.51 -7.03 12.42
N CYS A 90 -9.70 -7.86 11.39
CA CYS A 90 -9.38 -7.48 10.02
C CYS A 90 -10.31 -6.38 9.51
N VAL A 91 -11.61 -6.48 9.77
CA VAL A 91 -12.61 -5.45 9.40
C VAL A 91 -12.34 -4.14 10.13
N LEU A 92 -11.93 -4.19 11.40
CA LEU A 92 -11.55 -3.00 12.15
C LEU A 92 -10.27 -2.37 11.58
N ALA A 93 -9.23 -3.15 11.33
CA ALA A 93 -7.98 -2.66 10.72
C ALA A 93 -8.22 -2.03 9.35
N ALA A 94 -9.07 -2.68 8.54
CA ALA A 94 -9.51 -2.23 7.23
C ALA A 94 -10.20 -0.86 7.28
N SER A 95 -11.22 -0.75 8.13
CA SER A 95 -12.03 0.46 8.26
C SER A 95 -11.19 1.64 8.76
N GLN A 96 -10.28 1.41 9.71
CA GLN A 96 -9.35 2.43 10.16
C GLN A 96 -8.43 2.91 9.04
N LEU A 97 -7.85 1.99 8.26
CA LEU A 97 -6.98 2.37 7.13
C LEU A 97 -7.76 3.15 6.06
N ALA A 98 -9.00 2.74 5.75
CA ALA A 98 -9.86 3.44 4.81
C ALA A 98 -10.26 4.83 5.32
N TYR A 99 -10.55 4.96 6.62
CA TYR A 99 -10.86 6.24 7.24
C TYR A 99 -9.65 7.19 7.19
N GLU A 100 -8.45 6.70 7.52
CA GLU A 100 -7.21 7.48 7.38
C GLU A 100 -6.99 7.93 5.93
N ALA A 101 -7.21 7.05 4.95
CA ALA A 101 -7.12 7.38 3.53
C ALA A 101 -8.08 8.51 3.16
N HIS A 102 -9.33 8.43 3.62
CA HIS A 102 -10.33 9.46 3.40
C HIS A 102 -9.91 10.80 3.99
N ILE A 103 -9.49 10.83 5.26
CA ILE A 103 -9.03 12.06 5.91
C ILE A 103 -7.85 12.67 5.14
N LEU A 104 -6.82 11.88 4.83
CA LEU A 104 -5.64 12.36 4.10
C LEU A 104 -5.97 12.80 2.67
N SER A 105 -6.99 12.23 2.03
CA SER A 105 -7.43 12.64 0.69
C SER A 105 -8.02 14.06 0.65
N CYS A 106 -8.52 14.54 1.79
CA CYS A 106 -9.12 15.86 1.94
C CYS A 106 -8.11 16.95 2.34
N LEU A 107 -6.86 16.57 2.65
CA LEU A 107 -5.84 17.50 3.13
C LEU A 107 -4.86 17.83 1.99
N ASP A 108 -4.78 19.12 1.64
CA ASP A 108 -3.79 19.64 0.69
C ASP A 108 -3.07 20.85 1.29
N HIS A 109 -2.02 20.56 2.06
CA HIS A 109 -1.22 21.59 2.73
C HIS A 109 0.26 21.20 2.70
N PRO A 110 1.19 22.14 2.45
CA PRO A 110 2.62 21.84 2.32
C PRO A 110 3.25 21.19 3.57
N ASN A 111 2.69 21.47 4.75
CA ASN A 111 3.16 20.92 6.04
C ASN A 111 2.35 19.73 6.54
N ILE A 112 1.44 19.19 5.73
CA ILE A 112 0.69 17.97 6.04
C ILE A 112 1.14 16.90 5.06
N VAL A 113 1.33 15.69 5.57
CA VAL A 113 1.78 14.58 4.75
C VAL A 113 0.77 14.27 3.65
N LYS A 114 1.24 14.14 2.41
CA LYS A 114 0.38 13.95 1.24
C LYS A 114 0.24 12.47 0.88
N MET A 115 -1.01 12.04 0.69
CA MET A 115 -1.31 10.73 0.11
C MET A 115 -0.95 10.73 -1.39
N ARG A 116 -0.18 9.73 -1.83
CA ARG A 116 0.31 9.57 -3.20
C ARG A 116 -0.41 8.46 -3.96
N GLY A 117 -0.99 7.52 -3.25
CA GLY A 117 -1.77 6.44 -3.84
C GLY A 117 -2.33 5.52 -2.77
N LEU A 118 -3.33 4.76 -3.20
CA LEU A 118 -3.85 3.60 -2.52
C LEU A 118 -3.61 2.37 -3.39
N ASP A 119 -3.86 1.19 -2.84
CA ASP A 119 -3.84 -0.05 -3.60
C ASP A 119 -4.73 0.00 -4.87
N ALA A 120 -4.35 -0.77 -5.89
CA ALA A 120 -5.06 -0.82 -7.18
C ALA A 120 -6.48 -1.39 -7.06
N ASP A 121 -6.72 -2.32 -6.15
CA ASP A 121 -8.07 -2.83 -5.85
C ASP A 121 -8.76 -2.02 -4.74
N GLY A 122 -8.03 -1.16 -4.01
CA GLY A 122 -8.57 -0.26 -3.01
C GLY A 122 -9.47 -0.95 -1.99
N ILE A 123 -10.67 -0.41 -1.75
CA ILE A 123 -11.65 -1.07 -0.87
C ILE A 123 -12.19 -2.36 -1.50
N LEU A 124 -12.24 -2.47 -2.82
CA LEU A 124 -12.71 -3.68 -3.51
C LEU A 124 -11.74 -4.86 -3.35
N GLY A 125 -10.48 -4.59 -3.00
CA GLY A 125 -9.51 -5.59 -2.58
C GLY A 125 -9.96 -6.37 -1.34
N PHE A 126 -10.77 -5.74 -0.46
CA PHE A 126 -11.40 -6.42 0.68
C PHE A 126 -12.38 -7.50 0.24
N GLU A 127 -13.22 -7.22 -0.75
CA GLU A 127 -14.19 -8.21 -1.26
C GLU A 127 -13.49 -9.36 -1.98
N LYS A 128 -12.42 -9.05 -2.72
CA LYS A 128 -11.63 -10.03 -3.49
C LYS A 128 -10.68 -10.86 -2.63
N ARG A 129 -10.53 -10.53 -1.34
CA ARG A 129 -9.65 -11.23 -0.38
C ARG A 129 -8.20 -11.30 -0.83
N ASP A 130 -7.74 -10.35 -1.65
CA ASP A 130 -6.32 -10.27 -1.99
C ASP A 130 -5.58 -9.52 -0.87
N HIS A 131 -4.80 -10.27 -0.09
CA HIS A 131 -4.03 -9.76 1.04
C HIS A 131 -2.96 -8.74 0.65
N ARG A 132 -2.68 -8.61 -0.66
CA ARG A 132 -1.74 -7.62 -1.20
C ARG A 132 -2.33 -6.21 -1.29
N GLY A 133 -3.63 -6.06 -1.02
CA GLY A 133 -4.40 -4.88 -1.39
C GLY A 133 -4.55 -3.75 -0.34
N PHE A 134 -3.82 -3.77 0.77
CA PHE A 134 -4.07 -2.83 1.86
C PHE A 134 -2.86 -1.98 2.15
N PHE A 135 -2.63 -0.97 1.31
CA PHE A 135 -1.61 0.02 1.62
C PHE A 135 -1.99 1.46 1.27
N LEU A 136 -1.46 2.37 2.06
CA LEU A 136 -1.40 3.79 1.80
C LEU A 136 0.03 4.17 1.45
N LEU A 137 0.21 4.77 0.27
CA LEU A 137 1.47 5.35 -0.15
C LEU A 137 1.47 6.84 0.20
N ILE A 138 2.46 7.26 0.97
CA ILE A 138 2.52 8.60 1.56
C ILE A 138 3.95 9.14 1.36
N ASP A 139 4.11 10.46 1.26
CA ASP A 139 5.45 11.07 1.28
C ASP A 139 6.19 10.74 2.59
N VAL A 140 7.50 10.53 2.49
CA VAL A 140 8.37 10.51 3.67
C VAL A 140 8.65 11.95 4.07
N LEU A 141 8.28 12.34 5.30
CA LEU A 141 8.71 13.62 5.86
C LEU A 141 10.20 13.53 6.15
N SER A 142 11.00 14.38 5.51
CA SER A 142 12.36 14.67 5.94
C SER A 142 12.29 15.65 7.11
N GLU A 143 13.00 15.35 8.20
CA GLU A 143 13.27 16.33 9.27
C GLU A 143 14.02 17.55 8.73
#